data_AF-A0A377Q767-F1
#
_entry.id   AF-A0A377Q767-F1
#
_cell.length_a   1.000
_cell.length_b   1.000
_cell.length_c   1.000
_cell.angle_alpha   90.00
_cell.angle_beta   90.00
_cell.angle_gamma   90.00
#
_symmetry.space_group_name_H-M   'P 1'
#
loop_
_entity.id
_entity.type
_entity.pdbx_description
1 polymer ?
#
loop_
_entity_poly.entity_id
_entity_poly.type
_entity_poly.pdbx_seq_one_letter_code
_entity_poly.pdbx_strand_id
1 'polypeptide(L)'
;MPEGLADLFGADQWVPTGGAPTTTAATRHGFELLVQAHVNPLTPGVIDGGGTCANILAAIPAGLQNIFEFEPRSQHGFKFTWTDTDGVPWQVHGHEPDAGAVAGHVGAGAWTMRVQCGRDFMMSRQLVSDFPALHANYTPPTFWSRCSTPLKVGLSHIVINNP
;
A
#
# COMPACT_ATOMS: atom_id res chain seq x y z
N MET A 1 -32.61 -9.71 5.92
CA MET A 1 -31.63 -10.80 6.13
C MET A 1 -30.53 -10.19 6.97
N PRO A 2 -30.03 -10.84 8.04
CA PRO A 2 -29.00 -10.22 8.86
C PRO A 2 -27.74 -10.05 8.01
N GLU A 3 -27.28 -8.81 7.91
CA GLU A 3 -26.05 -8.37 7.24
C GLU A 3 -24.88 -9.15 7.85
N GLY A 4 -24.04 -9.77 7.01
CA GLY A 4 -22.94 -10.61 7.48
C GLY A 4 -21.88 -9.81 8.22
N LEU A 5 -21.02 -10.49 8.99
CA LEU A 5 -19.88 -9.84 9.66
C LEU A 5 -19.00 -9.04 8.69
N ALA A 6 -18.92 -9.45 7.42
CA ALA A 6 -18.17 -8.75 6.37
C ALA A 6 -18.71 -7.33 6.08
N ASP A 7 -20.03 -7.15 6.11
CA ASP A 7 -20.71 -5.88 5.83
C ASP A 7 -20.49 -4.87 6.98
N LEU A 8 -20.50 -5.37 8.23
CA LEU A 8 -20.23 -4.57 9.44
C LEU A 8 -18.83 -3.95 9.48
N PHE A 9 -17.87 -4.51 8.74
CA PHE A 9 -16.50 -3.99 8.64
C PHE A 9 -16.17 -3.43 7.25
N GLY A 10 -17.20 -3.23 6.40
CA GLY A 10 -17.04 -2.67 5.05
C GLY A 10 -16.22 -3.56 4.10
N ALA A 11 -16.05 -4.85 4.39
CA ALA A 11 -15.19 -5.74 3.60
C ALA A 11 -15.74 -5.96 2.18
N ASP A 12 -17.06 -5.92 2.01
CA ASP A 12 -17.76 -6.07 0.73
C ASP A 12 -17.58 -4.88 -0.22
N GLN A 13 -17.07 -3.75 0.29
CA GLN A 13 -16.77 -2.55 -0.50
C GLN A 13 -15.41 -2.65 -1.20
N TRP A 14 -14.53 -3.53 -0.71
CA TRP A 14 -13.19 -3.73 -1.25
C TRP A 14 -13.19 -4.87 -2.27
N VAL A 15 -13.56 -4.54 -3.51
CA VAL A 15 -13.61 -5.50 -4.61
C VAL A 15 -12.55 -5.13 -5.66
N PRO A 16 -11.47 -5.91 -5.80
CA PRO A 16 -10.47 -5.70 -6.84
C PRO A 16 -11.08 -5.75 -8.24
N THR A 17 -10.64 -4.83 -9.11
CA THR A 17 -11.15 -4.66 -10.48
C THR A 17 -10.07 -4.76 -11.55
N GLY A 18 -8.82 -5.00 -11.15
CA GLY A 18 -7.68 -5.09 -12.06
C GLY A 18 -7.74 -6.30 -12.99
N GLY A 19 -6.85 -6.27 -13.99
CA GLY A 19 -6.69 -7.37 -14.94
C GLY A 19 -6.13 -8.65 -14.33
N ALA A 20 -5.90 -9.66 -15.16
CA ALA A 20 -5.20 -10.87 -14.74
C ALA A 20 -3.81 -10.53 -14.15
N PRO A 21 -3.26 -11.36 -13.24
CA PRO A 21 -1.90 -11.17 -12.75
C PRO A 21 -0.90 -11.02 -13.90
N THR A 22 0.05 -10.10 -13.73
CA THR A 22 1.10 -9.82 -14.73
C THR A 22 2.48 -10.08 -14.14
N THR A 23 3.56 -9.69 -14.82
CA THR A 23 4.93 -9.79 -14.28
C THR A 23 5.13 -8.91 -13.05
N THR A 24 6.14 -9.24 -12.23
CA THR A 24 6.55 -8.41 -11.08
C THR A 24 6.86 -6.98 -11.53
N ALA A 25 7.58 -6.83 -12.64
CA ALA A 25 7.99 -5.52 -13.14
C ALA A 25 6.80 -4.64 -13.52
N ALA A 26 5.83 -5.20 -14.26
CA ALA A 26 4.62 -4.46 -14.64
C ALA A 26 3.75 -4.11 -13.42
N THR A 27 3.59 -5.05 -12.48
CA THR A 27 2.81 -4.83 -11.26
C THR A 27 3.46 -3.76 -10.36
N ARG A 28 4.78 -3.83 -10.16
CA ARG A 28 5.54 -2.80 -9.41
C ARG A 28 5.38 -1.43 -10.05
N HIS A 29 5.54 -1.33 -11.36
CA HIS A 29 5.38 -0.07 -12.09
C HIS A 29 3.97 0.51 -11.94
N GLY A 30 2.93 -0.31 -12.01
CA GLY A 30 1.55 0.11 -11.79
C GLY A 30 1.35 0.76 -10.43
N PHE A 31 1.81 0.13 -9.35
CA PHE A 31 1.75 0.70 -8.01
C PHE A 31 2.58 1.98 -7.85
N GLU A 32 3.77 2.04 -8.46
CA GLU A 32 4.63 3.23 -8.46
C GLU A 32 3.93 4.45 -9.08
N LEU A 33 3.25 4.27 -10.21
CA LEU A 33 2.48 5.35 -10.83
C LEU A 33 1.35 5.87 -9.92
N LEU A 34 0.70 5.00 -9.15
CA LEU A 34 -0.35 5.41 -8.21
C LEU A 34 0.18 6.36 -7.13
N VAL A 35 1.36 6.08 -6.59
CA VAL A 35 1.98 6.90 -5.54
C VAL A 35 2.60 8.18 -6.12
N GLN A 36 3.25 8.10 -7.28
CA GLN A 36 3.86 9.27 -7.92
C GLN A 36 2.82 10.32 -8.35
N ALA A 37 1.65 9.90 -8.81
CA ALA A 37 0.60 10.80 -9.27
C ALA A 37 0.03 11.74 -8.18
N HIS A 38 0.39 11.54 -6.91
CA HIS A 38 -0.19 12.26 -5.77
C HIS A 38 0.84 12.94 -4.85
N VAL A 39 2.12 12.99 -5.24
CA VAL A 39 3.11 13.80 -4.52
C VAL A 39 2.91 15.28 -4.91
N ASN A 40 2.29 16.07 -4.02
CA ASN A 40 2.22 17.52 -4.18
C ASN A 40 3.62 18.14 -3.97
N PRO A 41 4.25 18.75 -5.00
CA PRO A 41 5.58 19.33 -4.85
C PRO A 41 5.62 20.61 -3.98
N LEU A 42 4.47 21.19 -3.65
CA LEU A 42 4.37 22.44 -2.88
C LEU A 42 4.23 22.22 -1.36
N THR A 43 4.04 20.99 -0.90
CA THR A 43 3.94 20.63 0.52
C THR A 43 4.81 19.42 0.88
N PRO A 44 6.14 19.62 1.02
CA PRO A 44 7.05 18.56 1.44
C PRO A 44 6.64 18.03 2.83
N GLY A 45 6.18 16.78 2.89
CA GLY A 45 5.77 16.13 4.14
C GLY A 45 4.26 15.89 4.28
N VAL A 46 3.43 16.39 3.35
CA VAL A 46 2.05 15.93 3.18
C VAL A 46 2.08 14.88 2.07
N ILE A 47 1.82 13.61 2.42
CA ILE A 47 1.50 12.61 1.39
C ILE A 47 0.10 12.99 0.91
N ASP A 48 0.03 13.88 -0.07
CA ASP A 48 -1.23 14.32 -0.69
C ASP A 48 -1.79 13.28 -1.68
N GLY A 49 -1.23 12.07 -1.66
CA GLY A 49 -2.03 10.89 -1.90
C GLY A 49 -1.30 9.57 -2.03
N GLY A 50 -2.01 8.56 -1.59
CA GLY A 50 -2.09 7.32 -2.35
C GLY A 50 -3.16 7.46 -3.41
N GLY A 51 -3.17 6.48 -4.32
CA GLY A 51 -4.28 6.32 -5.24
C GLY A 51 -5.62 6.37 -4.48
N THR A 52 -6.64 6.89 -5.15
CA THR A 52 -8.02 6.67 -4.70
C THR A 52 -8.26 5.18 -4.47
N CYS A 53 -9.23 4.85 -3.61
CA CYS A 53 -9.67 3.47 -3.40
C CYS A 53 -9.85 2.72 -4.74
N ALA A 54 -10.51 3.36 -5.72
CA ALA A 54 -10.70 2.82 -7.07
C ALA A 54 -9.39 2.51 -7.81
N ASN A 55 -8.39 3.41 -7.74
CA ASN A 55 -7.12 3.21 -8.43
C ASN A 55 -6.30 2.07 -7.80
N ILE A 56 -6.35 1.92 -6.47
CA ILE A 56 -5.71 0.81 -5.76
C ILE A 56 -6.37 -0.51 -6.16
N LEU A 57 -7.70 -0.56 -6.15
CA LEU A 57 -8.45 -1.76 -6.52
C LEU A 57 -8.25 -2.14 -8.00
N ALA A 58 -7.98 -1.18 -8.89
CA ALA A 58 -7.64 -1.44 -10.29
C ALA A 58 -6.22 -2.00 -10.48
N ALA A 59 -5.30 -1.79 -9.53
CA ALA A 59 -3.96 -2.36 -9.57
C ALA A 59 -3.89 -3.79 -8.99
N ILE A 60 -4.96 -4.27 -8.36
CA ILE A 60 -5.06 -5.60 -7.77
C ILE A 60 -5.87 -6.50 -8.70
N PRO A 61 -5.44 -7.75 -8.99
CA PRO A 61 -6.19 -8.64 -9.85
C PRO A 61 -7.63 -8.85 -9.38
N ALA A 62 -8.58 -8.82 -10.32
CA ALA A 62 -9.98 -9.08 -10.03
C ALA A 62 -10.23 -10.51 -9.53
N GLY A 63 -11.35 -10.70 -8.82
CA GLY A 63 -11.78 -12.00 -8.32
C GLY A 63 -11.04 -12.51 -7.08
N LEU A 64 -10.13 -11.70 -6.51
CA LEU A 64 -9.53 -12.00 -5.21
C LEU A 64 -10.53 -11.75 -4.08
N GLN A 65 -10.53 -12.66 -3.10
CA GLN A 65 -11.31 -12.51 -1.88
C GLN A 65 -10.59 -11.59 -0.89
N ASN A 66 -11.35 -10.70 -0.24
CA ASN A 66 -10.84 -9.94 0.89
C ASN A 66 -10.67 -10.87 2.10
N ILE A 67 -9.43 -11.03 2.56
CA ILE A 67 -9.04 -11.91 3.68
C ILE A 67 -8.60 -11.10 4.91
N PHE A 68 -9.12 -9.89 5.08
CA PHE A 68 -8.80 -9.05 6.23
C PHE A 68 -9.26 -9.73 7.52
N GLU A 69 -8.36 -9.81 8.50
CA GLU A 69 -8.62 -10.46 9.80
C GLU A 69 -9.01 -9.40 10.84
N PHE A 70 -10.21 -9.56 11.41
CA PHE A 70 -10.82 -8.62 12.35
C PHE A 70 -10.39 -8.80 13.81
N GLU A 71 -9.58 -9.81 14.14
CA GLU A 71 -9.09 -9.98 15.52
C GLU A 71 -7.56 -9.90 15.54
N PRO A 72 -6.96 -9.07 16.41
CA PRO A 72 -7.58 -8.23 17.45
C PRO A 72 -8.10 -6.86 16.96
N ARG A 73 -8.35 -6.69 15.66
CA ARG A 73 -8.58 -5.38 15.02
C ARG A 73 -10.07 -5.09 14.77
N SER A 74 -10.67 -4.19 15.55
CA SER A 74 -12.05 -3.73 15.33
C SER A 74 -12.23 -2.76 14.15
N GLN A 75 -11.33 -2.79 13.17
CA GLN A 75 -11.22 -1.77 12.12
C GLN A 75 -11.81 -2.23 10.80
N HIS A 76 -12.36 -1.30 10.03
CA HIS A 76 -12.63 -1.51 8.61
C HIS A 76 -11.31 -1.64 7.85
N GLY A 77 -11.25 -2.55 6.87
CA GLY A 77 -10.04 -2.77 6.12
C GLY A 77 -10.14 -3.83 5.04
N PHE A 78 -8.99 -4.08 4.41
CA PHE A 78 -8.84 -5.05 3.35
C PHE A 78 -7.48 -5.71 3.39
N LYS A 79 -7.43 -6.95 2.90
CA LYS A 79 -6.19 -7.68 2.66
C LYS A 79 -6.40 -8.59 1.46
N PHE A 80 -5.52 -8.44 0.48
CA PHE A 80 -5.48 -9.27 -0.72
C PHE A 80 -4.11 -9.88 -0.86
N THR A 81 -4.07 -11.12 -1.32
CA THR A 81 -2.83 -11.84 -1.62
C THR A 81 -2.97 -12.57 -2.93
N TRP A 82 -1.92 -12.55 -3.75
CA TRP A 82 -1.85 -13.31 -4.99
C TRP A 82 -0.40 -13.66 -5.32
N THR A 83 -0.21 -14.54 -6.30
CA THR A 83 1.09 -14.81 -6.90
C THR A 83 1.06 -14.29 -8.33
N ASP A 84 2.10 -13.56 -8.73
CA ASP A 84 2.21 -13.00 -10.06
C ASP A 84 2.73 -14.02 -11.09
N THR A 85 2.85 -13.64 -12.37
CA THR A 85 3.27 -14.60 -13.42
C THR A 85 4.73 -15.02 -13.30
N ASP A 86 5.55 -14.29 -12.54
CA ASP A 86 6.95 -14.62 -12.25
C ASP A 86 7.08 -15.52 -11.01
N GLY A 87 5.95 -15.90 -10.38
CA GLY A 87 5.93 -16.73 -9.18
C GLY A 87 6.19 -15.95 -7.88
N VAL A 88 6.17 -14.61 -7.92
CA VAL A 88 6.44 -13.77 -6.75
C VAL A 88 5.14 -13.53 -5.97
N PRO A 89 5.14 -13.73 -4.64
CA PRO A 89 3.95 -13.46 -3.83
C PRO A 89 3.78 -11.96 -3.60
N TRP A 90 2.53 -11.53 -3.68
CA TRP A 90 2.09 -10.16 -3.43
C TRP A 90 1.11 -10.11 -2.27
N GLN A 91 1.18 -9.03 -1.51
CA GLN A 91 0.20 -8.70 -0.49
C GLN A 91 -0.09 -7.21 -0.53
N VAL A 92 -1.38 -6.88 -0.49
CA VAL A 92 -1.85 -5.51 -0.30
C VAL A 92 -2.80 -5.54 0.88
N HIS A 93 -2.51 -4.76 1.91
CA HIS A 93 -3.43 -4.60 3.03
C HIS A 93 -3.64 -3.13 3.34
N GLY A 94 -4.82 -2.78 3.82
CA GLY A 94 -5.12 -1.46 4.30
C GLY A 94 -6.18 -1.47 5.38
N HIS A 95 -6.24 -0.38 6.12
CA HIS A 95 -7.18 -0.21 7.22
C HIS A 95 -7.46 1.27 7.47
N GLU A 96 -8.60 1.51 8.10
CA GLU A 96 -9.01 2.82 8.58
C GLU A 96 -8.10 3.35 9.72
N PRO A 97 -8.22 4.62 10.13
CA PRO A 97 -7.44 5.16 11.24
C PRO A 97 -7.52 4.28 12.50
N ASP A 98 -6.36 4.00 13.10
CA ASP A 98 -6.19 3.24 14.33
C ASP A 98 -5.93 4.17 15.50
N ALA A 99 -6.96 4.39 16.32
CA ALA A 99 -6.83 5.16 17.56
C ALA A 99 -5.85 4.51 18.56
N GLY A 100 -5.53 3.22 18.42
CA GLY A 100 -4.53 2.50 19.19
C GLY A 100 -3.10 2.60 18.63
N ALA A 101 -2.90 3.25 17.47
CA ALA A 101 -1.57 3.41 16.91
C ALA A 101 -0.69 4.32 17.78
N VAL A 102 0.63 4.07 17.73
CA VAL A 102 1.62 4.87 18.46
C VAL A 102 1.48 6.34 18.08
N ALA A 103 1.52 7.23 19.07
CA ALA A 103 1.43 8.67 18.85
C ALA A 103 2.42 9.14 17.78
N GLY A 104 1.91 9.87 16.77
CA GLY A 104 2.70 10.32 15.62
C GLY A 104 2.79 9.33 14.44
N HIS A 105 2.19 8.14 14.55
CA HIS A 105 2.09 7.21 13.44
C HIS A 105 0.99 7.65 12.46
N VAL A 106 1.27 7.61 11.15
CA VAL A 106 0.34 8.07 10.10
C VAL A 106 -0.99 7.31 10.13
N GLY A 107 -0.95 6.03 10.49
CA GLY A 107 -2.13 5.19 10.65
C GLY A 107 -3.07 5.61 11.79
N ALA A 108 -2.72 6.59 12.63
CA ALA A 108 -3.60 7.08 13.69
C ALA A 108 -4.68 8.08 13.20
N GLY A 109 -4.45 8.74 12.05
CA GLY A 109 -5.28 9.84 11.58
C GLY A 109 -5.80 9.71 10.15
N ALA A 110 -5.37 8.68 9.42
CA ALA A 110 -5.76 8.47 8.02
C ALA A 110 -5.93 6.99 7.71
N TRP A 111 -6.72 6.70 6.66
CA TRP A 111 -6.69 5.40 6.02
C TRP A 111 -5.30 5.14 5.44
N THR A 112 -4.77 3.93 5.64
CA THR A 112 -3.45 3.58 5.15
C THR A 112 -3.44 2.21 4.49
N MET A 113 -2.55 2.04 3.53
CA MET A 113 -2.22 0.74 2.94
C MET A 113 -0.74 0.45 3.00
N ARG A 114 -0.40 -0.83 2.84
CA ARG A 114 0.95 -1.30 2.53
C ARG A 114 0.87 -2.26 1.35
N VAL A 115 1.88 -2.17 0.48
CA VAL A 115 2.05 -3.08 -0.66
C VAL A 115 3.36 -3.82 -0.46
N GLN A 116 3.30 -5.14 -0.51
CA GLN A 116 4.45 -6.03 -0.37
C GLN A 116 4.58 -6.90 -1.62
N CYS A 117 5.81 -6.99 -2.13
CA CYS A 117 6.21 -7.86 -3.22
C CYS A 117 7.38 -8.72 -2.74
N GLY A 118 7.16 -10.03 -2.57
CA GLY A 118 8.11 -10.94 -1.96
C GLY A 118 8.46 -10.50 -0.53
N ARG A 119 9.69 -9.99 -0.33
CA ARG A 119 10.17 -9.47 0.97
C ARG A 119 10.29 -7.94 1.00
N ASP A 120 10.01 -7.28 -0.10
CA ASP A 120 10.14 -5.84 -0.23
C ASP A 120 8.78 -5.18 -0.08
N PHE A 121 8.77 -4.04 0.59
CA PHE A 121 7.60 -3.18 0.70
C PHE A 121 7.76 -1.99 -0.22
N MET A 122 6.65 -1.53 -0.76
CA MET A 122 6.59 -0.23 -1.41
C MET A 122 6.68 0.88 -0.36
N MET A 123 7.51 1.88 -0.64
CA MET A 123 7.64 3.11 0.14
C MET A 123 6.74 4.20 -0.45
N SER A 124 6.20 5.07 0.38
CA SER A 124 5.42 6.26 -0.02
C SER A 124 6.24 7.32 -0.77
N ARG A 125 7.57 7.22 -0.71
CA ARG A 125 8.51 8.05 -1.47
C ARG A 125 9.80 7.30 -1.72
N GLN A 126 10.54 7.70 -2.74
CA GLN A 126 11.91 7.23 -2.93
C GLN A 126 12.79 7.64 -1.74
N LEU A 127 13.62 6.70 -1.28
CA LEU A 127 14.59 6.93 -0.21
C LEU A 127 15.84 7.60 -0.81
N VAL A 128 15.76 8.89 -1.12
CA VAL A 128 16.80 9.60 -1.88
C VAL A 128 18.10 9.89 -1.07
N SER A 129 18.14 9.73 0.26
CA SER A 129 19.16 10.44 1.07
C SER A 129 20.26 9.65 1.80
N ASP A 130 20.39 8.33 1.71
CA ASP A 130 21.42 7.61 2.50
C ASP A 130 22.80 7.49 1.80
N PHE A 131 22.94 7.86 0.52
CA PHE A 131 24.22 7.82 -0.20
C PHE A 131 24.38 8.99 -1.20
N PRO A 132 25.55 9.64 -1.29
CA PRO A 132 25.75 10.77 -2.20
C PRO A 132 25.71 10.31 -3.67
N ALA A 133 24.90 11.03 -4.46
CA ALA A 133 24.61 10.81 -5.88
C ALA A 133 25.80 10.99 -6.86
N LEU A 134 27.04 11.02 -6.36
CA LEU A 134 28.23 11.38 -7.15
C LEU A 134 29.10 10.19 -7.56
N HIS A 135 28.65 8.95 -7.36
CA HIS A 135 29.42 7.76 -7.74
C HIS A 135 29.03 7.25 -9.13
N ALA A 136 29.99 6.84 -9.96
CA ALA A 136 29.77 6.32 -11.32
C ALA A 136 28.87 5.05 -11.39
N ASN A 137 28.53 4.47 -10.23
CA ASN A 137 27.63 3.32 -10.07
C ASN A 137 26.35 3.69 -9.31
N TYR A 138 25.92 4.96 -9.39
CA TYR A 138 24.70 5.42 -8.73
C TYR A 138 23.48 4.78 -9.40
N THR A 139 22.85 3.85 -8.68
CA THR A 139 21.52 3.35 -9.00
C THR A 139 20.50 4.27 -8.33
N PRO A 140 19.53 4.82 -9.07
CA PRO A 140 18.51 5.68 -8.47
C PRO A 140 17.74 4.94 -7.37
N PRO A 141 17.30 5.67 -6.33
CA PRO A 141 16.57 5.10 -5.20
C PRO A 141 15.25 4.46 -5.67
N THR A 142 15.02 3.22 -5.25
CA THR A 142 13.83 2.46 -5.64
C THR A 142 12.68 2.66 -4.65
N PHE A 143 11.45 2.53 -5.12
CA PHE A 143 10.26 2.50 -4.24
C PHE A 143 10.20 1.24 -3.38
N TRP A 144 10.95 0.20 -3.73
CA TRP A 144 10.86 -1.11 -3.07
C TRP A 144 12.06 -1.35 -2.17
N SER A 145 11.81 -1.64 -0.90
CA SER A 145 12.86 -1.97 0.09
C SER A 145 12.31 -2.84 1.21
N ARG A 146 13.17 -3.62 1.86
CA ARG A 146 12.85 -4.24 3.16
C ARG A 146 12.62 -3.18 4.24
N CYS A 147 11.63 -3.43 5.09
CA CYS A 147 11.29 -2.59 6.26
C CYS A 147 12.05 -3.03 7.51
N SER A 148 13.37 -2.89 7.51
CA SER A 148 14.22 -3.30 8.65
C SER A 148 14.53 -2.19 9.65
N THR A 149 14.07 -0.96 9.39
CA THR A 149 14.30 0.20 10.27
C THR A 149 13.00 0.95 10.53
N PRO A 150 12.86 1.63 11.69
CA PRO A 150 11.65 2.41 12.00
C PRO A 150 11.27 3.42 10.91
N LEU A 151 12.27 4.06 10.28
CA LEU A 151 12.05 4.99 9.17
C LEU A 151 11.36 4.29 7.98
N LYS A 152 11.88 3.14 7.54
CA LYS A 152 11.32 2.39 6.41
C LYS A 152 9.95 1.79 6.75
N VAL A 153 9.77 1.37 8.00
CA VAL A 153 8.47 0.92 8.52
C VAL A 153 7.43 2.05 8.44
N GLY A 154 7.80 3.28 8.84
CA GLY A 154 6.91 4.43 8.70
C GLY A 154 6.59 4.75 7.24
N LEU A 155 7.61 4.74 6.37
CA LEU A 155 7.45 5.07 4.96
C LEU A 155 6.74 4.00 4.13
N SER A 156 6.61 2.76 4.62
CA SER A 156 5.84 1.72 3.92
C SER A 156 4.32 1.83 4.10
N HIS A 157 3.85 2.71 5.00
CA HIS A 157 2.44 3.06 5.07
C HIS A 157 2.16 4.20 4.08
N ILE A 158 1.25 3.93 3.15
CA ILE A 158 0.83 4.86 2.10
C ILE A 158 -0.59 5.30 2.46
N VAL A 159 -0.81 6.62 2.55
CA VAL A 159 -2.13 7.18 2.88
C VAL A 159 -3.11 6.90 1.74
N ILE A 160 -4.37 6.57 2.04
CA ILE A 160 -5.44 6.44 1.05
C ILE A 160 -6.33 7.69 1.13
N ASN A 161 -6.49 8.39 0.01
CA ASN A 161 -7.40 9.52 -0.08
C ASN A 161 -8.77 9.06 -0.60
N ASN A 162 -9.86 9.58 -0.02
CA ASN A 162 -11.25 9.24 -0.38
C ASN A 162 -11.48 7.71 -0.43
N PRO A 163 -11.40 7.03 0.74
CA PRO A 163 -11.64 5.60 0.87
C PRO A 163 -13.06 5.19 0.48
#